data_AF-A0A441U9N6-F1
#
_entry.id   AF-A0A441U9N6-F1
#
_cell.length_a   1.000
_cell.length_b   1.000
_cell.length_c   1.000
_cell.angle_alpha   90.00
_cell.angle_beta   90.00
_cell.angle_gamma   90.00
#
_symmetry.space_group_name_H-M   'P 1'
#
loop_
_entity.id
_entity.type
_entity.pdbx_description
1 polymer ?
#
loop_
_entity_poly.entity_id
_entity_poly.type
_entity_poly.pdbx_seq_one_letter_code
_entity_poly.pdbx_strand_id
1 'polypeptide(L)'
;MTSTLPFDDFRNLLATLPRADTAAEARVRALFAKADKPRGSLGRIEDIAAWLAAWSGRAPPAVNRPLVAIFAGNHGVARHGISPRPVAATANAVELCAAGGAAINQICIANNLGLKVFDLALHVPTADITEDAALDERGCAATMAFGMEAIAGGADLLCLGDLGVGNSTVAAALLAALFGGGGADWVGSGSGADASMRARKAEVVDAALAFHGTALRDPLEALRRVGGREFAAIAGAILAARTQKIPVLLDGLVATAAAATLHAANPAALDHCLLANLSPEPAHARAAERLGLRPLLDLDVSHGEGAGAALAAGLVKAAALTASGMAAALH
;
A
#
# COMPACT_ATOMS: atom_id res chain seq x y z
N MET A 1 -1.48 14.83 -33.75
CA MET A 1 -1.64 13.70 -32.82
C MET A 1 -0.47 13.77 -31.86
N THR A 2 -0.63 14.41 -30.71
CA THR A 2 0.37 14.31 -29.63
C THR A 2 0.36 12.85 -29.21
N SER A 3 1.44 12.13 -29.47
CA SER A 3 1.62 10.76 -28.96
C SER A 3 1.68 10.86 -27.44
N THR A 4 0.54 10.73 -26.77
CA THR A 4 0.47 10.61 -25.32
C THR A 4 1.17 9.30 -24.94
N LEU A 5 2.27 9.40 -24.20
CA LEU A 5 2.95 8.23 -23.67
C LEU A 5 2.03 7.55 -22.64
N PRO A 6 2.10 6.22 -22.46
CA PRO A 6 1.24 5.49 -21.54
C PRO A 6 1.19 6.05 -20.10
N PHE A 7 2.25 6.71 -19.63
CA PHE A 7 2.29 7.32 -18.29
C PHE A 7 1.76 8.76 -18.18
N ASP A 8 1.47 9.44 -19.29
CA ASP A 8 1.09 10.85 -19.26
C ASP A 8 -0.22 11.08 -18.50
N ASP A 9 -1.19 10.16 -18.61
CA ASP A 9 -2.45 10.25 -17.85
C ASP A 9 -2.22 10.17 -16.34
N PHE A 10 -1.31 9.29 -15.88
CA PHE A 10 -0.97 9.18 -14.46
C PHE A 10 -0.22 10.41 -13.95
N ARG A 11 0.69 10.97 -14.78
CA ARG A 11 1.37 12.24 -14.46
C ARG A 11 0.37 13.39 -14.35
N ASN A 12 -0.62 13.45 -15.24
CA ASN A 12 -1.68 14.45 -15.19
C ASN A 12 -2.51 14.32 -13.90
N LEU A 13 -2.92 13.10 -13.53
CA LEU A 13 -3.63 12.85 -12.27
C LEU A 13 -2.81 13.28 -11.05
N LEU A 14 -1.51 12.96 -11.03
CA LEU A 14 -0.58 13.37 -9.97
C LEU A 14 -0.38 14.89 -9.90
N ALA A 15 -0.52 15.61 -11.01
CA ALA A 15 -0.44 17.07 -11.04
C ALA A 15 -1.73 17.74 -10.52
N THR A 16 -2.88 17.07 -10.60
CA THR A 16 -4.19 17.64 -10.25
C THR A 16 -4.88 16.93 -9.08
N LEU A 17 -4.10 16.45 -8.11
CA LEU A 17 -4.64 15.71 -6.97
C LEU A 17 -5.60 16.58 -6.14
N PRO A 18 -6.78 16.06 -5.77
CA PRO A 18 -7.71 16.79 -4.93
C PRO A 18 -7.12 17.01 -3.52
N ARG A 19 -7.57 18.08 -2.88
CA ARG A 19 -7.21 18.42 -1.50
C ARG A 19 -8.23 17.87 -0.49
N ALA A 20 -7.77 17.69 0.74
CA ALA A 20 -8.61 17.37 1.89
C ALA A 20 -9.70 18.43 2.10
N ASP A 21 -10.86 18.01 2.61
CA ASP A 21 -11.90 18.88 3.12
C ASP A 21 -11.56 19.33 4.55
N THR A 22 -10.86 20.46 4.66
CA THR A 22 -10.47 21.04 5.95
C THR A 22 -11.68 21.48 6.79
N ALA A 23 -12.83 21.74 6.18
CA ALA A 23 -14.05 22.09 6.91
C ALA A 23 -14.67 20.85 7.58
N ALA A 24 -14.68 19.70 6.90
CA ALA A 24 -15.09 18.43 7.50
C ALA A 24 -14.17 18.03 8.66
N GLU A 25 -12.87 18.17 8.48
CA GLU A 25 -11.88 17.96 9.56
C GLU A 25 -12.18 18.85 10.78
N ALA A 26 -12.33 20.16 10.56
CA ALA A 26 -12.59 21.12 11.64
C ALA A 26 -13.90 20.82 12.39
N ARG A 27 -14.95 20.38 11.68
CA ARG A 27 -16.22 19.96 12.31
C ARG A 27 -16.02 18.78 13.25
N VAL A 28 -15.24 17.76 12.87
CA VAL A 28 -14.95 16.61 13.75
C VAL A 28 -14.11 17.01 14.95
N ARG A 29 -13.09 17.86 14.76
CA ARG A 29 -12.31 18.38 15.89
C ARG A 29 -13.19 19.17 16.87
N ALA A 30 -14.17 19.92 16.37
CA ALA A 30 -15.14 20.63 17.20
C ALA A 30 -16.09 19.68 17.96
N LEU A 31 -16.47 18.53 17.38
CA LEU A 31 -17.24 17.50 18.09
C LEU A 31 -16.44 16.96 19.29
N PHE A 32 -15.17 16.59 19.10
CA PHE A 32 -14.32 16.13 20.20
C PHE A 32 -14.03 17.20 21.25
N ALA A 33 -13.99 18.48 20.88
CA ALA A 33 -13.81 19.58 21.82
C ALA A 33 -15.02 19.78 22.73
N LYS A 34 -16.22 19.43 22.27
CA LYS A 34 -17.48 19.51 23.04
C LYS A 34 -17.80 18.24 23.82
N ALA A 35 -17.19 17.12 23.44
CA ALA A 35 -17.45 15.81 24.04
C ALA A 35 -17.09 15.79 25.53
N ASP A 36 -17.84 15.02 26.32
CA ASP A 36 -17.61 14.84 27.76
C ASP A 36 -16.33 14.01 28.03
N LYS A 37 -15.18 14.67 27.93
CA LYS A 37 -13.85 14.10 28.17
C LYS A 37 -12.83 15.19 28.49
N PRO A 38 -11.71 14.86 29.16
CA PRO A 38 -10.57 15.77 29.24
C PRO A 38 -10.03 16.12 27.84
N ARG A 39 -9.53 17.34 27.67
CA ARG A 39 -9.00 17.81 26.39
C ARG A 39 -7.84 16.92 25.92
N GLY A 40 -7.95 16.40 24.70
CA GLY A 40 -6.93 15.56 24.07
C GLY A 40 -6.75 14.16 24.69
N SER A 41 -7.62 13.72 25.59
CA SER A 41 -7.47 12.42 26.28
C SER A 41 -7.56 11.20 25.36
N LEU A 42 -8.13 11.34 24.17
CA LEU A 42 -8.23 10.25 23.19
C LEU A 42 -7.07 10.24 22.17
N GLY A 43 -6.16 11.22 22.25
CA GLY A 43 -4.95 11.28 21.43
C GLY A 43 -5.21 11.05 19.94
N ARG A 44 -4.51 10.07 19.34
CA ARG A 44 -4.59 9.77 17.90
C ARG A 44 -5.97 9.32 17.42
N ILE A 45 -6.86 8.87 18.29
CA ILE A 45 -8.23 8.54 17.88
C ILE A 45 -8.93 9.77 17.33
N GLU A 46 -8.71 10.95 17.94
CA GLU A 46 -9.25 12.22 17.45
C GLU A 46 -8.66 12.56 16.07
N ASP A 47 -7.35 12.36 15.89
CA ASP A 47 -6.67 12.63 14.63
C ASP A 47 -7.10 11.68 13.50
N ILE A 48 -7.31 10.40 13.80
CA ILE A 48 -7.76 9.40 12.81
C ILE A 48 -9.18 9.74 12.34
N ALA A 49 -10.08 10.09 13.25
CA ALA A 49 -11.43 10.50 12.87
C ALA A 49 -11.44 11.81 12.09
N ALA A 50 -10.60 12.78 12.47
CA ALA A 50 -10.44 14.03 11.74
C ALA A 50 -9.88 13.80 10.32
N TRP A 51 -8.83 12.98 10.18
CA TRP A 51 -8.29 12.53 8.89
C TRP A 51 -9.35 11.85 8.01
N LEU A 52 -10.12 10.94 8.61
CA LEU A 52 -11.18 10.23 7.91
C LEU A 52 -12.24 11.18 7.38
N ALA A 53 -12.64 12.19 8.17
CA ALA A 53 -13.57 13.22 7.74
C ALA A 53 -12.99 14.14 6.66
N ALA A 54 -11.71 14.50 6.77
CA ALA A 54 -11.02 15.34 5.82
C ALA A 54 -11.01 14.70 4.41
N TRP A 55 -10.79 13.39 4.33
CA TRP A 55 -10.78 12.70 3.04
C TRP A 55 -12.17 12.27 2.59
N SER A 56 -12.99 11.67 3.46
CA SER A 56 -14.36 11.29 3.06
C SER A 56 -15.29 12.48 2.77
N GLY A 57 -14.94 13.69 3.22
CA GLY A 57 -15.80 14.89 3.17
C GLY A 57 -17.01 14.83 4.10
N ARG A 58 -17.07 13.83 5.00
CA ARG A 58 -18.21 13.58 5.89
C ARG A 58 -17.87 13.92 7.33
N ALA A 59 -18.76 14.67 8.00
CA ALA A 59 -18.64 14.99 9.43
C ALA A 59 -20.05 14.92 10.08
N PRO A 60 -20.33 13.95 10.97
CA PRO A 60 -19.40 12.95 11.46
C PRO A 60 -18.97 11.96 10.36
N PRO A 61 -17.74 11.43 10.43
CA PRO A 61 -17.25 10.46 9.47
C PRO A 61 -17.86 9.08 9.75
N ALA A 62 -17.92 8.23 8.74
CA ALA A 62 -18.40 6.86 8.87
C ALA A 62 -17.68 5.97 7.85
N VAL A 63 -17.50 4.69 8.21
CA VAL A 63 -16.92 3.65 7.37
C VAL A 63 -17.98 2.55 7.19
N ASN A 64 -18.68 2.61 6.06
CA ASN A 64 -19.84 1.76 5.77
C ASN A 64 -19.51 0.64 4.77
N ARG A 65 -18.55 0.87 3.89
CA ARG A 65 -18.14 -0.05 2.82
C ARG A 65 -16.61 -0.16 2.78
N PRO A 66 -15.95 -0.57 3.89
CA PRO A 66 -14.52 -0.80 3.86
C PRO A 66 -14.20 -2.03 2.99
N LEU A 67 -13.13 -1.92 2.22
CA LEU A 67 -12.68 -2.95 1.30
C LEU A 67 -11.20 -3.24 1.50
N VAL A 68 -10.86 -4.50 1.71
CA VAL A 68 -9.51 -5.03 1.52
C VAL A 68 -9.34 -5.46 0.07
N ALA A 69 -8.36 -4.89 -0.61
CA ALA A 69 -7.95 -5.27 -1.95
C ALA A 69 -6.53 -5.85 -1.91
N ILE A 70 -6.43 -7.14 -2.23
CA ILE A 70 -5.15 -7.87 -2.31
C ILE A 70 -4.79 -8.02 -3.78
N PHE A 71 -3.59 -7.58 -4.17
CA PHE A 71 -3.07 -7.77 -5.51
C PHE A 71 -1.99 -8.85 -5.51
N ALA A 72 -2.17 -9.88 -6.34
CA ALA A 72 -1.28 -11.02 -6.39
C ALA A 72 -0.47 -11.04 -7.70
N GLY A 73 0.87 -11.10 -7.59
CA GLY A 73 1.79 -11.09 -8.72
C GLY A 73 2.98 -12.05 -8.53
N ASN A 74 3.53 -12.56 -9.64
CA ASN A 74 4.73 -13.38 -9.64
C ASN A 74 5.88 -12.68 -10.37
N HIS A 75 7.12 -12.99 -9.98
CA HIS A 75 8.32 -12.30 -10.47
C HIS A 75 9.35 -13.22 -11.10
N GLY A 76 9.87 -12.85 -12.28
CA GLY A 76 10.92 -13.60 -12.95
C GLY A 76 12.21 -13.69 -12.13
N VAL A 77 12.51 -12.63 -11.37
CA VAL A 77 13.66 -12.55 -10.47
C VAL A 77 13.64 -13.61 -9.35
N ALA A 78 12.49 -14.23 -9.06
CA ALA A 78 12.39 -15.31 -8.08
C ALA A 78 13.28 -16.52 -8.41
N ARG A 79 13.67 -16.69 -9.69
CA ARG A 79 14.57 -17.76 -10.14
C ARG A 79 15.97 -17.72 -9.52
N HIS A 80 16.39 -16.58 -8.95
CA HIS A 80 17.69 -16.42 -8.26
C HIS A 80 17.73 -16.99 -6.84
N GLY A 81 16.72 -17.77 -6.42
CA GLY A 81 16.71 -18.39 -5.09
C GLY A 81 16.61 -17.36 -3.96
N ILE A 82 15.82 -16.31 -4.19
CA ILE A 82 15.54 -15.19 -3.28
C ILE A 82 14.33 -15.43 -2.36
N SER A 83 13.70 -16.60 -2.42
CA SER A 83 12.64 -16.99 -1.49
C SER A 83 12.79 -18.46 -1.13
N PRO A 84 12.52 -18.85 0.13
CA PRO A 84 12.44 -20.26 0.50
C PRO A 84 11.16 -20.93 -0.02
N ARG A 85 10.17 -20.16 -0.50
CA ARG A 85 8.89 -20.68 -1.00
C ARG A 85 8.95 -20.86 -2.52
N PRO A 86 8.33 -21.92 -3.06
CA PRO A 86 8.19 -22.07 -4.51
C PRO A 86 7.23 -21.02 -5.06
N VAL A 87 7.40 -20.59 -6.31
CA VAL A 87 6.55 -19.58 -6.98
C VAL A 87 5.05 -19.95 -6.95
N ALA A 88 4.72 -21.24 -7.00
CA ALA A 88 3.34 -21.73 -6.88
C ALA A 88 2.67 -21.34 -5.54
N ALA A 89 3.43 -21.00 -4.50
CA ALA A 89 2.88 -20.58 -3.22
C ALA A 89 2.03 -19.30 -3.31
N THR A 90 2.27 -18.42 -4.29
CA THR A 90 1.41 -17.26 -4.54
C THR A 90 0.00 -17.69 -4.93
N ALA A 91 -0.12 -18.61 -5.89
CA ALA A 91 -1.42 -19.13 -6.34
C ALA A 91 -2.14 -19.87 -5.21
N ASN A 92 -1.42 -20.69 -4.44
CA ASN A 92 -1.97 -21.38 -3.28
C ASN A 92 -2.54 -20.40 -2.22
N ALA A 93 -1.88 -19.26 -2.01
CA ALA A 93 -2.37 -18.24 -1.08
C ALA A 93 -3.64 -17.54 -1.60
N VAL A 94 -3.71 -17.27 -2.91
CA VAL A 94 -4.93 -16.76 -3.56
C VAL A 94 -6.07 -17.76 -3.43
N GLU A 95 -5.84 -19.04 -3.69
CA GLU A 95 -6.83 -20.11 -3.52
C GLU A 95 -7.29 -20.23 -2.06
N LEU A 96 -6.36 -20.14 -1.10
CA LEU A 96 -6.69 -20.15 0.32
C LEU A 96 -7.59 -18.96 0.71
N CYS A 97 -7.31 -17.77 0.19
CA CYS A 97 -8.16 -16.59 0.38
C CYS A 97 -9.56 -16.78 -0.24
N ALA A 98 -9.61 -17.31 -1.46
CA ALA A 98 -10.86 -17.58 -2.18
C ALA A 98 -11.72 -18.65 -1.47
N ALA A 99 -11.07 -19.64 -0.84
CA ALA A 99 -11.72 -20.66 -0.03
C ALA A 99 -12.16 -20.17 1.36
N GLY A 100 -11.84 -18.93 1.75
CA GLY A 100 -12.19 -18.39 3.07
C GLY A 100 -11.27 -18.83 4.21
N GLY A 101 -10.15 -19.51 3.90
CA GLY A 101 -9.28 -20.15 4.88
C GLY A 101 -8.07 -19.34 5.31
N ALA A 102 -7.82 -18.17 4.71
CA ALA A 102 -6.67 -17.34 5.03
C ALA A 102 -6.90 -16.51 6.31
N ALA A 103 -5.82 -16.04 6.93
CA ALA A 103 -5.90 -15.18 8.12
C ALA A 103 -6.67 -13.89 7.80
N ILE A 104 -6.45 -13.32 6.61
CA ILE A 104 -7.18 -12.12 6.17
C ILE A 104 -8.69 -12.32 6.10
N ASN A 105 -9.18 -13.52 5.73
CA ASN A 105 -10.62 -13.81 5.73
C ASN A 105 -11.21 -13.64 7.13
N GLN A 106 -10.53 -14.18 8.15
CA GLN A 106 -11.02 -14.13 9.53
C GLN A 106 -11.03 -12.71 10.08
N ILE A 107 -9.99 -11.91 9.76
CA ILE A 107 -9.92 -10.50 10.17
C ILE A 107 -11.01 -9.69 9.46
N CYS A 108 -11.28 -9.94 8.18
CA CYS A 108 -12.35 -9.29 7.43
C CYS A 108 -13.73 -9.63 8.01
N ILE A 109 -13.98 -10.89 8.39
CA ILE A 109 -15.22 -11.30 9.06
C ILE A 109 -15.39 -10.55 10.38
N ALA A 110 -14.36 -10.56 11.24
CA ALA A 110 -14.40 -9.93 12.55
C ALA A 110 -14.67 -8.42 12.48
N ASN A 111 -14.17 -7.75 11.44
CA ASN A 111 -14.29 -6.31 11.27
C ASN A 111 -15.37 -5.90 10.25
N ASN A 112 -16.16 -6.84 9.73
CA ASN A 112 -17.16 -6.63 8.67
C ASN A 112 -16.58 -5.82 7.48
N LEU A 113 -15.53 -6.37 6.86
CA LEU A 113 -14.84 -5.78 5.72
C LEU A 113 -15.12 -6.60 4.46
N GLY A 114 -15.30 -5.92 3.33
CA GLY A 114 -15.26 -6.59 2.03
C GLY A 114 -13.84 -7.06 1.73
N LEU A 115 -13.69 -8.19 1.05
CA LEU A 115 -12.40 -8.71 0.59
C LEU A 115 -12.46 -8.98 -0.91
N LYS A 116 -11.50 -8.45 -1.66
CA LYS A 116 -11.25 -8.76 -3.07
C LYS A 116 -9.80 -9.16 -3.27
N VAL A 117 -9.59 -10.27 -3.97
CA VAL A 117 -8.26 -10.72 -4.38
C VAL A 117 -8.18 -10.64 -5.90
N PHE A 118 -7.15 -9.95 -6.38
CA PHE A 118 -6.91 -9.71 -7.80
C PHE A 118 -5.71 -10.54 -8.24
N ASP A 119 -5.97 -11.59 -9.03
CA ASP A 119 -4.93 -12.36 -9.73
C ASP A 119 -4.42 -11.56 -10.93
N LEU A 120 -3.13 -11.19 -10.91
CA LEU A 120 -2.49 -10.43 -11.98
C LEU A 120 -1.63 -11.34 -12.85
N ALA A 121 -2.26 -12.36 -13.46
CA ALA A 121 -1.64 -13.33 -14.35
C ALA A 121 -0.51 -14.13 -13.68
N LEU A 122 -0.81 -14.81 -12.58
CA LEU A 122 0.19 -15.57 -11.80
C LEU A 122 0.98 -16.63 -12.59
N HIS A 123 0.41 -17.14 -13.68
CA HIS A 123 1.07 -18.12 -14.57
C HIS A 123 2.12 -17.50 -15.49
N VAL A 124 2.13 -16.17 -15.65
CA VAL A 124 3.13 -15.43 -16.42
C VAL A 124 3.85 -14.46 -15.48
N PRO A 125 4.98 -14.86 -14.86
CA PRO A 125 5.77 -13.94 -14.06
C PRO A 125 6.16 -12.69 -14.84
N THR A 126 6.45 -11.59 -14.13
CA THR A 126 7.14 -10.44 -14.71
C THR A 126 8.53 -10.86 -15.23
N ALA A 127 9.15 -10.04 -16.08
CA ALA A 127 10.52 -10.30 -16.50
C ALA A 127 11.49 -10.28 -15.29
N ASP A 128 12.69 -10.82 -15.49
CA ASP A 128 13.74 -10.70 -14.50
C ASP A 128 14.33 -9.29 -14.53
N ILE A 129 14.16 -8.55 -13.43
CA ILE A 129 14.60 -7.16 -13.27
C ILE A 129 16.13 -6.99 -13.36
N THR A 130 16.90 -8.08 -13.35
CA THR A 130 18.35 -8.06 -13.57
C THR A 130 18.74 -8.14 -15.05
N GLU A 131 17.80 -8.45 -15.95
CA GLU A 131 18.03 -8.68 -17.37
C GLU A 131 17.11 -7.88 -18.29
N ASP A 132 15.92 -7.50 -17.83
CA ASP A 132 14.96 -6.68 -18.57
C ASP A 132 14.05 -5.90 -17.60
N ALA A 133 13.25 -4.96 -18.10
CA ALA A 133 12.22 -4.31 -17.31
C ALA A 133 11.12 -5.31 -16.91
N ALA A 134 10.70 -5.29 -15.64
CA ALA A 134 9.63 -6.16 -15.12
C ALA A 134 8.38 -6.16 -16.01
N LEU A 135 8.01 -4.98 -16.52
CA LEU A 135 6.88 -4.75 -17.41
C LEU A 135 7.29 -3.86 -18.60
N ASP A 136 6.65 -4.08 -19.76
CA ASP A 136 6.63 -3.06 -20.79
C ASP A 136 5.78 -1.85 -20.35
N GLU A 137 5.96 -0.70 -21.00
CA GLU A 137 5.33 0.56 -20.57
C GLU A 137 3.80 0.51 -20.63
N ARG A 138 3.25 -0.08 -21.69
CA ARG A 138 1.80 -0.22 -21.86
C ARG A 138 1.22 -1.19 -20.83
N GLY A 139 1.92 -2.29 -20.56
CA GLY A 139 1.56 -3.29 -19.57
C GLY A 139 1.57 -2.72 -18.15
N CYS A 140 2.56 -1.91 -17.79
CA CYS A 140 2.60 -1.22 -16.51
C CYS A 140 1.46 -0.22 -16.37
N ALA A 141 1.26 0.67 -17.35
CA ALA A 141 0.16 1.61 -17.38
C ALA A 141 -1.22 0.91 -17.31
N ALA A 142 -1.42 -0.17 -18.08
CA ALA A 142 -2.65 -0.95 -18.05
C ALA A 142 -2.86 -1.65 -16.69
N THR A 143 -1.79 -2.12 -16.04
CA THR A 143 -1.88 -2.73 -14.70
C THR A 143 -2.21 -1.69 -13.63
N MET A 144 -1.65 -0.48 -13.73
CA MET A 144 -2.06 0.64 -12.88
C MET A 144 -3.55 0.95 -13.08
N ALA A 145 -4.00 1.09 -14.32
CA ALA A 145 -5.42 1.30 -14.63
C ALA A 145 -6.31 0.18 -14.08
N PHE A 146 -5.90 -1.08 -14.18
CA PHE A 146 -6.62 -2.20 -13.58
C PHE A 146 -6.69 -2.09 -12.05
N GLY A 147 -5.62 -1.64 -11.40
CA GLY A 147 -5.62 -1.34 -9.97
C GLY A 147 -6.64 -0.28 -9.56
N MET A 148 -6.90 0.72 -10.43
CA MET A 148 -7.92 1.74 -10.18
C MET A 148 -9.33 1.15 -10.04
N GLU A 149 -9.62 0.02 -10.69
CA GLU A 149 -10.93 -0.66 -10.63
C GLU A 149 -11.24 -1.25 -9.25
N ALA A 150 -10.26 -1.35 -8.35
CA ALA A 150 -10.49 -1.84 -6.98
C ALA A 150 -11.58 -1.05 -6.25
N ILE A 151 -11.68 0.25 -6.51
CA ILE A 151 -12.66 1.15 -5.87
C ILE A 151 -14.01 1.24 -6.59
N ALA A 152 -14.18 0.63 -7.77
CA ALA A 152 -15.41 0.72 -8.57
C ALA A 152 -16.69 0.26 -7.82
N GLY A 153 -16.52 -0.55 -6.76
CA GLY A 153 -17.62 -0.99 -5.89
C GLY A 153 -18.09 0.05 -4.85
N GLY A 154 -17.59 1.28 -4.89
CA GLY A 154 -17.95 2.35 -3.96
C GLY A 154 -17.44 2.11 -2.53
N ALA A 155 -16.16 1.74 -2.42
CA ALA A 155 -15.50 1.62 -1.11
C ALA A 155 -15.36 3.01 -0.47
N ASP A 156 -15.53 3.11 0.85
CA ASP A 156 -15.31 4.36 1.61
C ASP A 156 -14.11 4.32 2.57
N LEU A 157 -13.42 3.18 2.60
CA LEU A 157 -12.08 2.99 3.15
C LEU A 157 -11.43 1.84 2.37
N LEU A 158 -10.24 2.07 1.82
CA LEU A 158 -9.51 1.05 1.06
C LEU A 158 -8.30 0.56 1.87
N CYS A 159 -8.21 -0.74 2.07
CA CYS A 159 -7.09 -1.42 2.71
C CYS A 159 -6.31 -2.17 1.64
N LEU A 160 -5.02 -1.91 1.51
CA LEU A 160 -4.19 -2.48 0.46
C LEU A 160 -3.28 -3.57 1.02
N GLY A 161 -3.27 -4.70 0.32
CA GLY A 161 -2.37 -5.82 0.59
C GLY A 161 -1.84 -6.42 -0.70
N ASP A 162 -0.85 -7.30 -0.55
CA ASP A 162 -0.16 -7.95 -1.64
C ASP A 162 0.04 -9.45 -1.36
N LEU A 163 0.30 -10.18 -2.45
CA LEU A 163 0.76 -11.56 -2.45
C LEU A 163 1.78 -11.75 -3.58
N GLY A 164 2.97 -12.26 -3.27
CA GLY A 164 3.95 -12.54 -4.32
C GLY A 164 5.25 -13.16 -3.81
N VAL A 165 5.63 -14.31 -4.37
CA VAL A 165 6.91 -14.93 -4.04
C VAL A 165 8.05 -14.09 -4.62
N GLY A 166 8.94 -13.61 -3.74
CA GLY A 166 10.10 -12.78 -4.10
C GLY A 166 9.82 -11.28 -4.11
N ASN A 167 8.59 -10.85 -3.86
CA ASN A 167 8.18 -9.45 -3.91
C ASN A 167 8.90 -8.57 -2.85
N SER A 168 9.40 -9.13 -1.75
CA SER A 168 10.18 -8.37 -0.78
C SER A 168 11.53 -7.91 -1.34
N THR A 169 12.12 -8.66 -2.28
CA THR A 169 13.33 -8.26 -3.02
C THR A 169 13.01 -7.18 -4.05
N VAL A 170 11.85 -7.29 -4.71
CA VAL A 170 11.33 -6.31 -5.67
C VAL A 170 11.03 -4.98 -4.96
N ALA A 171 10.41 -5.03 -3.78
CA ALA A 171 10.19 -3.85 -2.94
C ALA A 171 11.51 -3.20 -2.52
N ALA A 172 12.52 -4.00 -2.16
CA ALA A 172 13.85 -3.49 -1.84
C ALA A 172 14.51 -2.79 -3.04
N ALA A 173 14.41 -3.38 -4.24
CA ALA A 173 14.92 -2.76 -5.48
C ALA A 173 14.22 -1.44 -5.80
N LEU A 174 12.89 -1.40 -5.67
CA LEU A 174 12.10 -0.21 -5.92
C LEU A 174 12.41 0.90 -4.90
N LEU A 175 12.52 0.58 -3.61
CA LEU A 175 12.88 1.55 -2.58
C LEU A 175 14.31 2.09 -2.76
N ALA A 176 15.26 1.22 -3.11
CA ALA A 176 16.62 1.64 -3.44
C ALA A 176 16.67 2.55 -4.68
N ALA A 177 15.87 2.25 -5.70
CA ALA A 177 15.75 3.08 -6.89
C ALA A 177 15.22 4.49 -6.56
N LEU A 178 14.23 4.59 -5.67
CA LEU A 178 13.54 5.84 -5.33
C LEU A 178 14.29 6.68 -4.29
N PHE A 179 14.93 6.05 -3.31
CA PHE A 179 15.53 6.73 -2.16
C PHE A 179 17.05 6.57 -2.05
N GLY A 180 17.67 5.88 -3.00
CA GLY A 180 19.09 5.58 -3.02
C GLY A 180 19.49 4.46 -2.06
N GLY A 181 20.79 4.19 -1.99
CA GLY A 181 21.36 3.02 -1.31
C GLY A 181 21.45 1.81 -2.23
N GLY A 182 21.72 0.64 -1.66
CA GLY A 182 21.83 -0.64 -2.38
C GLY A 182 21.04 -1.77 -1.75
N GLY A 183 21.25 -3.00 -2.21
CA GLY A 183 20.55 -4.19 -1.71
C GLY A 183 20.73 -4.39 -0.21
N ALA A 184 21.93 -4.16 0.32
CA ALA A 184 22.22 -4.31 1.75
C ALA A 184 21.42 -3.35 2.64
N ASP A 185 20.95 -2.23 2.09
CA ASP A 185 20.17 -1.22 2.81
C ASP A 185 18.69 -1.58 2.97
N TRP A 186 18.15 -2.34 2.00
CA TRP A 186 16.72 -2.51 1.81
C TRP A 186 16.25 -3.96 1.86
N VAL A 187 17.17 -4.93 1.84
CA VAL A 187 16.82 -6.35 1.95
C VAL A 187 16.64 -6.76 3.41
N GLY A 188 15.58 -7.51 3.68
CA GLY A 188 15.40 -8.24 4.92
C GLY A 188 15.02 -9.70 4.71
N SER A 189 14.52 -10.33 5.78
CA SER A 189 14.16 -11.76 5.81
C SER A 189 13.03 -12.09 4.83
N GLY A 190 12.07 -11.20 4.63
CA GLY A 190 10.80 -11.53 3.99
C GLY A 190 10.17 -12.78 4.62
N SER A 191 9.84 -13.78 3.81
CA SER A 191 9.25 -15.04 4.26
C SER A 191 10.24 -16.03 4.91
N GLY A 192 11.22 -15.54 5.69
CA GLY A 192 12.16 -16.38 6.45
C GLY A 192 13.51 -16.66 5.77
N ALA A 193 14.05 -15.71 4.99
CA ALA A 193 15.37 -15.86 4.35
C ALA A 193 16.51 -15.91 5.39
N ASP A 194 17.39 -16.90 5.26
CA ASP A 194 18.65 -16.99 6.00
C ASP A 194 19.67 -15.94 5.54
N ALA A 195 20.84 -15.88 6.20
CA ALA A 195 21.88 -14.91 5.89
C ALA A 195 22.42 -15.03 4.45
N SER A 196 22.55 -16.25 3.93
CA SER A 196 23.03 -16.49 2.56
C SER A 196 22.02 -16.02 1.52
N MET A 197 20.73 -16.28 1.77
CA MET A 197 19.66 -15.84 0.90
C MET A 197 19.49 -14.32 0.95
N ARG A 198 19.68 -13.68 2.12
CA ARG A 198 19.72 -12.21 2.21
C ARG A 198 20.88 -11.60 1.43
N ALA A 199 22.07 -12.23 1.45
CA ALA A 199 23.19 -11.78 0.63
C ALA A 199 22.85 -11.88 -0.88
N ARG A 200 22.31 -13.01 -1.34
CA ARG A 200 21.84 -13.16 -2.73
C ARG A 200 20.77 -12.14 -3.10
N LYS A 201 19.80 -11.88 -2.22
CA LYS A 201 18.79 -10.83 -2.43
C LYS A 201 19.44 -9.46 -2.63
N ALA A 202 20.45 -9.12 -1.83
CA ALA A 202 21.14 -7.84 -1.95
C ALA A 202 21.89 -7.72 -3.28
N GLU A 203 22.61 -8.78 -3.68
CA GLU A 203 23.30 -8.85 -4.98
C GLU A 203 22.33 -8.69 -6.16
N VAL A 204 21.17 -9.34 -6.09
CA VAL A 204 20.11 -9.22 -7.10
C VAL A 204 19.57 -7.79 -7.19
N VAL A 205 19.36 -7.12 -6.05
CA VAL A 205 18.94 -5.70 -6.04
C VAL A 205 20.01 -4.83 -6.68
N ASP A 206 21.27 -4.99 -6.29
CA ASP A 206 22.38 -4.19 -6.83
C ASP A 206 22.56 -4.41 -8.35
N ALA A 207 22.40 -5.66 -8.82
CA ALA A 207 22.42 -5.99 -10.24
C ALA A 207 21.28 -5.29 -11.01
N ALA A 208 20.06 -5.31 -10.49
CA ALA A 208 18.92 -4.64 -11.11
C ALA A 208 19.10 -3.12 -11.19
N LEU A 209 19.60 -2.50 -10.10
CA LEU A 209 19.91 -1.07 -10.06
C LEU A 209 20.98 -0.69 -11.10
N ALA A 210 22.05 -1.49 -11.19
CA ALA A 210 23.12 -1.28 -12.15
C ALA A 210 22.65 -1.44 -13.60
N PHE A 211 21.81 -2.46 -13.87
CA PHE A 211 21.31 -2.76 -15.20
C PHE A 211 20.42 -1.62 -15.76
N HIS A 212 19.52 -1.06 -14.93
CA HIS A 212 18.62 0.00 -15.39
C HIS A 212 19.19 1.42 -15.28
N GLY A 213 20.14 1.64 -14.38
CA GLY A 213 20.88 2.89 -14.24
C GLY A 213 19.99 4.13 -14.16
N THR A 214 20.29 5.14 -14.96
CA THR A 214 19.60 6.45 -14.90
C THR A 214 18.12 6.42 -15.26
N ALA A 215 17.63 5.35 -15.90
CA ALA A 215 16.21 5.23 -16.22
C ALA A 215 15.33 5.13 -14.98
N LEU A 216 15.90 4.74 -13.83
CA LEU A 216 15.20 4.66 -12.55
C LEU A 216 14.96 6.02 -11.87
N ARG A 217 15.46 7.12 -12.45
CA ARG A 217 15.24 8.48 -11.89
C ARG A 217 13.79 8.96 -12.04
N ASP A 218 13.08 8.48 -13.06
CA ASP A 218 11.63 8.72 -13.17
C ASP A 218 10.92 7.65 -12.31
N PRO A 219 10.10 8.05 -11.32
CA PRO A 219 9.44 7.09 -10.42
C PRO A 219 8.54 6.08 -11.15
N LEU A 220 7.81 6.49 -12.20
CA LEU A 220 6.95 5.58 -12.95
C LEU A 220 7.78 4.59 -13.79
N GLU A 221 8.94 5.03 -14.30
CA GLU A 221 9.91 4.12 -14.91
C GLU A 221 10.55 3.17 -13.89
N ALA A 222 10.82 3.61 -12.66
CA ALA A 222 11.31 2.74 -11.60
C ALA A 222 10.28 1.65 -11.27
N LEU A 223 9.00 2.03 -11.10
CA LEU A 223 7.90 1.09 -10.90
C LEU A 223 7.78 0.08 -12.04
N ARG A 224 7.90 0.55 -13.29
CA ARG A 224 7.84 -0.30 -14.48
C ARG A 224 8.99 -1.30 -14.56
N ARG A 225 10.21 -0.84 -14.24
CA ARG A 225 11.45 -1.58 -14.48
C ARG A 225 11.77 -2.56 -13.36
N VAL A 226 11.71 -2.11 -12.11
CA VAL A 226 12.11 -2.90 -10.94
C VAL A 226 10.94 -3.25 -10.01
N GLY A 227 9.71 -2.91 -10.39
CA GLY A 227 8.51 -3.26 -9.63
C GLY A 227 7.91 -4.60 -10.05
N GLY A 228 6.58 -4.69 -9.96
CA GLY A 228 5.80 -5.87 -10.31
C GLY A 228 4.36 -5.48 -10.66
N ARG A 229 3.56 -6.45 -11.08
CA ARG A 229 2.16 -6.18 -11.43
C ARG A 229 1.37 -5.71 -10.24
N GLU A 230 1.54 -6.34 -9.09
CA GLU A 230 0.89 -5.96 -7.85
C GLU A 230 1.34 -4.59 -7.35
N PHE A 231 2.61 -4.21 -7.55
CA PHE A 231 3.07 -2.85 -7.25
C PHE A 231 2.38 -1.82 -8.14
N ALA A 232 2.30 -2.09 -9.45
CA ALA A 232 1.63 -1.20 -10.40
C ALA A 232 0.14 -1.07 -10.07
N ALA A 233 -0.54 -2.18 -9.78
CA ALA A 233 -1.94 -2.16 -9.41
C ALA A 233 -2.19 -1.43 -8.08
N ILE A 234 -1.33 -1.63 -7.07
CA ILE A 234 -1.42 -0.88 -5.80
C ILE A 234 -1.24 0.62 -6.03
N ALA A 235 -0.25 1.04 -6.84
CA ALA A 235 -0.05 2.44 -7.17
C ALA A 235 -1.29 3.04 -7.89
N GLY A 236 -1.87 2.31 -8.83
CA GLY A 236 -3.14 2.69 -9.47
C GLY A 236 -4.29 2.82 -8.48
N ALA A 237 -4.45 1.85 -7.58
CA ALA A 237 -5.50 1.85 -6.56
C ALA A 237 -5.38 3.05 -5.60
N ILE A 238 -4.16 3.40 -5.17
CA ILE A 238 -3.91 4.57 -4.32
C ILE A 238 -4.30 5.86 -5.05
N LEU A 239 -3.92 5.99 -6.34
CA LEU A 239 -4.20 7.19 -7.12
C LEU A 239 -5.70 7.37 -7.43
N ALA A 240 -6.40 6.26 -7.73
CA ALA A 240 -7.85 6.28 -7.90
C ALA A 240 -8.55 6.66 -6.59
N ALA A 241 -8.13 6.07 -5.47
CA ALA A 241 -8.64 6.41 -4.15
C ALA A 241 -8.41 7.89 -3.84
N ARG A 242 -7.23 8.45 -4.15
CA ARG A 242 -6.97 9.89 -4.00
C ARG A 242 -7.95 10.72 -4.81
N THR A 243 -8.12 10.40 -6.08
CA THR A 243 -9.02 11.13 -6.99
C THR A 243 -10.47 11.15 -6.50
N GLN A 244 -10.92 10.05 -5.89
CA GLN A 244 -12.26 9.93 -5.29
C GLN A 244 -12.32 10.31 -3.80
N LYS A 245 -11.22 10.85 -3.25
CA LYS A 245 -11.03 11.18 -1.83
C LYS A 245 -11.38 10.03 -0.87
N ILE A 246 -11.09 8.79 -1.27
CA ILE A 246 -11.25 7.60 -0.44
C ILE A 246 -9.99 7.46 0.43
N PRO A 247 -10.11 7.44 1.77
CA PRO A 247 -8.98 7.16 2.66
C PRO A 247 -8.39 5.76 2.43
N VAL A 248 -7.07 5.63 2.56
CA VAL A 248 -6.33 4.38 2.28
C VAL A 248 -5.51 3.94 3.49
N LEU A 249 -5.49 2.64 3.77
CA LEU A 249 -4.59 1.99 4.73
C LEU A 249 -3.58 1.12 3.97
N LEU A 250 -2.29 1.40 4.17
CA LEU A 250 -1.18 0.64 3.58
C LEU A 250 -0.74 -0.46 4.55
N ASP A 251 -0.56 -1.69 4.05
CA ASP A 251 -0.02 -2.82 4.82
C ASP A 251 1.29 -3.35 4.21
N GLY A 252 2.27 -3.59 5.07
CA GLY A 252 3.52 -4.22 4.67
C GLY A 252 4.44 -3.41 3.76
N LEU A 253 5.61 -3.99 3.50
CA LEU A 253 6.69 -3.36 2.76
C LEU A 253 6.32 -3.11 1.28
N VAL A 254 5.60 -4.03 0.66
CA VAL A 254 5.28 -3.98 -0.78
C VAL A 254 4.29 -2.87 -1.10
N ALA A 255 3.18 -2.78 -0.35
CA ALA A 255 2.24 -1.67 -0.53
C ALA A 255 2.90 -0.31 -0.23
N THR A 256 3.78 -0.27 0.78
CA THR A 256 4.56 0.92 1.11
C THR A 256 5.54 1.30 0.00
N ALA A 257 6.21 0.34 -0.64
CA ALA A 257 7.11 0.59 -1.77
C ALA A 257 6.36 1.05 -3.03
N ALA A 258 5.19 0.49 -3.31
CA ALA A 258 4.30 0.97 -4.37
C ALA A 258 3.83 2.41 -4.09
N ALA A 259 3.43 2.71 -2.85
CA ALA A 259 3.08 4.06 -2.43
C ALA A 259 4.25 5.05 -2.55
N ALA A 260 5.48 4.60 -2.25
CA ALA A 260 6.69 5.41 -2.37
C ALA A 260 6.94 5.89 -3.81
N THR A 261 6.53 5.13 -4.82
CA THR A 261 6.59 5.56 -6.22
C THR A 261 5.78 6.84 -6.42
N LEU A 262 4.55 6.87 -5.92
CA LEU A 262 3.67 8.04 -6.06
C LEU A 262 4.19 9.22 -5.26
N HIS A 263 4.70 8.97 -4.05
CA HIS A 263 5.30 10.01 -3.21
C HIS A 263 6.53 10.64 -3.86
N ALA A 264 7.40 9.84 -4.49
CA ALA A 264 8.56 10.35 -5.21
C ALA A 264 8.16 11.20 -6.43
N ALA A 265 7.03 10.87 -7.07
CA ALA A 265 6.49 11.67 -8.17
C ALA A 265 5.78 12.95 -7.69
N ASN A 266 5.05 12.87 -6.57
CA ASN A 266 4.42 14.01 -5.90
C ASN A 266 4.35 13.74 -4.38
N PRO A 267 5.05 14.51 -3.53
CA PRO A 267 5.06 14.28 -2.08
C PRO A 267 3.68 14.28 -1.41
N ALA A 268 2.70 15.00 -1.98
CA ALA A 268 1.32 15.06 -1.48
C ALA A 268 0.43 13.88 -1.92
N ALA A 269 0.96 12.97 -2.75
CA ALA A 269 0.21 11.84 -3.30
C ALA A 269 -0.35 10.90 -2.22
N LEU A 270 0.26 10.90 -1.03
CA LEU A 270 -0.11 10.01 0.07
C LEU A 270 -0.85 10.69 1.23
N ASP A 271 -1.26 11.96 1.12
CA ASP A 271 -1.91 12.63 2.28
C ASP A 271 -3.21 11.94 2.74
N HIS A 272 -3.84 11.15 1.86
CA HIS A 272 -5.04 10.34 2.12
C HIS A 272 -4.71 8.91 2.56
N CYS A 273 -3.44 8.58 2.75
CA CYS A 273 -2.98 7.29 3.21
C CYS A 273 -2.56 7.35 4.69
N LEU A 274 -2.79 6.27 5.42
CA LEU A 274 -2.13 5.99 6.68
C LEU A 274 -1.43 4.63 6.60
N LEU A 275 -0.33 4.49 7.31
CA LEU A 275 0.36 3.22 7.47
C LEU A 275 -0.34 2.40 8.56
N ALA A 276 -0.76 1.18 8.24
CA ALA A 276 -1.52 0.35 9.17
C ALA A 276 -0.64 -0.21 10.29
N ASN A 277 0.49 -0.81 9.94
CA ASN A 277 1.46 -1.36 10.88
C ASN A 277 2.90 -1.16 10.40
N LEU A 278 3.85 -1.49 11.26
CA LEU A 278 5.19 -1.86 10.83
C LEU A 278 5.35 -3.37 10.92
N SER A 279 5.93 -3.95 9.87
CA SER A 279 6.44 -5.31 9.94
C SER A 279 7.82 -5.29 10.59
N PRO A 280 8.29 -6.41 11.17
CA PRO A 280 9.65 -6.55 11.70
C PRO A 280 10.77 -6.42 10.66
N GLU A 281 10.46 -6.17 9.39
CA GLU A 281 11.44 -5.93 8.34
C GLU A 281 12.08 -4.54 8.50
N PRO A 282 13.41 -4.43 8.70
CA PRO A 282 14.07 -3.12 8.88
C PRO A 282 13.82 -2.13 7.75
N ALA A 283 13.71 -2.66 6.52
CA ALA A 283 13.39 -1.88 5.33
C ALA A 283 12.02 -1.19 5.40
N HIS A 284 11.05 -1.79 6.10
CA HIS A 284 9.72 -1.21 6.22
C HIS A 284 9.72 0.01 7.14
N ALA A 285 10.40 -0.08 8.29
CA ALA A 285 10.60 1.06 9.18
C ALA A 285 11.33 2.22 8.47
N ARG A 286 12.39 1.91 7.70
CA ARG A 286 13.12 2.90 6.91
C ARG A 286 12.24 3.55 5.83
N ALA A 287 11.42 2.76 5.12
CA ALA A 287 10.50 3.28 4.12
C ALA A 287 9.43 4.19 4.76
N ALA A 288 8.86 3.78 5.89
CA ALA A 288 7.88 4.57 6.64
C ALA A 288 8.46 5.92 7.08
N GLU A 289 9.70 5.94 7.57
CA GLU A 289 10.42 7.17 7.93
C GLU A 289 10.60 8.10 6.72
N ARG A 290 11.07 7.57 5.58
CA ARG A 290 11.24 8.34 4.33
C ARG A 290 9.94 8.97 3.84
N LEU A 291 8.82 8.28 4.05
CA LEU A 291 7.48 8.75 3.66
C LEU A 291 6.81 9.62 4.73
N GLY A 292 7.42 9.80 5.89
CA GLY A 292 6.80 10.52 7.02
C GLY A 292 5.55 9.82 7.57
N LEU A 293 5.43 8.51 7.38
CA LEU A 293 4.26 7.73 7.79
C LEU A 293 4.49 7.09 9.16
N ARG A 294 3.60 7.40 10.11
CA ARG A 294 3.60 6.77 11.44
C ARG A 294 2.57 5.63 11.48
N PRO A 295 2.98 4.38 11.78
CA PRO A 295 2.06 3.24 11.81
C PRO A 295 0.94 3.44 12.84
N LEU A 296 -0.25 2.91 12.54
CA LEU A 296 -1.38 2.90 13.48
C LEU A 296 -1.23 1.85 14.57
N LEU A 297 -0.67 0.70 14.22
CA LEU A 297 -0.50 -0.46 15.08
C LEU A 297 0.97 -0.91 15.11
N ASP A 298 1.41 -1.40 16.26
CA ASP A 298 2.73 -2.00 16.46
C ASP A 298 2.52 -3.38 17.09
N LEU A 299 2.36 -4.39 16.23
CA LEU A 299 1.94 -5.75 16.60
C LEU A 299 2.86 -6.83 16.01
N ASP A 300 4.00 -6.44 15.42
CA ASP A 300 4.94 -7.33 14.72
C ASP A 300 4.29 -8.21 13.62
N VAL A 301 3.17 -7.77 13.05
CA VAL A 301 2.47 -8.51 11.99
C VAL A 301 3.30 -8.46 10.71
N SER A 302 3.80 -9.63 10.28
CA SER A 302 4.60 -9.84 9.07
C SER A 302 3.95 -10.79 8.06
N HIS A 303 2.68 -11.16 8.26
CA HIS A 303 2.00 -12.16 7.43
C HIS A 303 1.84 -11.71 5.96
N GLY A 304 1.65 -10.42 5.73
CA GLY A 304 1.24 -9.88 4.43
C GLY A 304 -0.29 -9.92 4.25
N GLU A 305 -0.74 -10.03 3.01
CA GLU A 305 -2.16 -10.23 2.64
C GLU A 305 -3.11 -9.08 3.03
N GLY A 306 -2.61 -7.92 3.47
CA GLY A 306 -3.45 -6.83 3.97
C GLY A 306 -3.95 -7.04 5.41
N ALA A 307 -3.43 -8.03 6.14
CA ALA A 307 -3.82 -8.33 7.51
C ALA A 307 -3.67 -7.13 8.45
N GLY A 308 -2.57 -6.38 8.34
CA GLY A 308 -2.36 -5.18 9.14
C GLY A 308 -3.37 -4.08 8.82
N ALA A 309 -3.62 -3.82 7.54
CA ALA A 309 -4.61 -2.83 7.11
C ALA A 309 -6.04 -3.23 7.50
N ALA A 310 -6.38 -4.51 7.47
CA ALA A 310 -7.68 -5.00 7.93
C ALA A 310 -7.88 -4.81 9.45
N LEU A 311 -6.85 -5.08 10.27
CA LEU A 311 -6.88 -4.79 11.71
C LEU A 311 -7.01 -3.28 11.97
N ALA A 312 -6.22 -2.47 11.28
CA ALA A 312 -6.26 -1.01 11.38
C ALA A 312 -7.61 -0.43 10.92
N ALA A 313 -8.30 -1.06 9.97
CA ALA A 313 -9.65 -0.65 9.58
C ALA A 313 -10.64 -0.74 10.76
N GLY A 314 -10.53 -1.75 11.61
CA GLY A 314 -11.30 -1.86 12.85
C GLY A 314 -11.07 -0.65 13.77
N LEU A 315 -9.81 -0.23 13.93
CA LEU A 315 -9.45 0.97 14.70
C LEU A 315 -10.03 2.25 14.08
N VAL A 316 -9.96 2.39 12.75
CA VAL A 316 -10.53 3.55 12.04
C VAL A 316 -12.05 3.60 12.19
N LYS A 317 -12.74 2.45 12.12
CA LYS A 317 -14.18 2.35 12.39
C LYS A 317 -14.52 2.77 13.81
N ALA A 318 -13.74 2.32 14.79
CA ALA A 318 -13.92 2.72 16.18
C ALA A 318 -13.75 4.23 16.35
N ALA A 319 -12.70 4.83 15.76
CA ALA A 319 -12.47 6.27 15.80
C ALA A 319 -13.63 7.07 15.20
N ALA A 320 -14.16 6.63 14.05
CA ALA A 320 -15.33 7.25 13.42
C ALA A 320 -16.56 7.21 14.33
N LEU A 321 -16.84 6.04 14.93
CA LEU A 321 -17.98 5.87 15.82
C LEU A 321 -17.83 6.70 17.09
N THR A 322 -16.63 6.75 17.69
CA THR A 322 -16.32 7.62 18.84
C THR A 322 -16.61 9.09 18.52
N ALA A 323 -16.17 9.59 17.36
CA ALA A 323 -16.44 10.98 16.96
C ALA A 323 -17.95 11.27 16.81
N SER A 324 -18.73 10.29 16.36
CA SER A 324 -20.16 10.46 16.09
C SER A 324 -21.07 10.24 17.32
N GLY A 325 -20.62 9.43 18.29
CA GLY A 325 -21.47 8.90 19.36
C GLY A 325 -21.24 9.45 20.76
N MET A 326 -20.13 10.18 20.99
CA MET A 326 -19.89 10.80 22.30
C MET A 326 -20.86 11.94 22.58
N ALA A 327 -21.44 11.96 23.78
CA ALA A 327 -22.28 13.05 24.25
C ALA A 327 -21.43 14.30 24.54
N ALA A 328 -22.05 15.47 24.37
CA ALA A 328 -21.46 16.72 24.82
C ALA A 328 -21.39 16.77 26.35
N ALA A 329 -20.39 17.46 26.89
CA ALA A 329 -20.29 17.72 28.32
C ALA A 329 -21.56 18.45 28.81
N LEU A 330 -22.11 17.99 29.94
CA LEU A 330 -23.15 18.72 30.64
C LEU A 330 -22.49 19.86 31.41
N HIS A 331 -22.76 21.10 31.00
CA HIS A 331 -22.35 22.31 31.71
C HIS A 331 -23.45 22.80 32.64
#